data_AF-A0A3S0CWJ7-F1
#
_entry.id   AF-A0A3S0CWJ7-F1
#
_cell.length_a   1.000
_cell.length_b   1.000
_cell.length_c   1.000
_cell.angle_alpha   90.00
_cell.angle_beta   90.00
_cell.angle_gamma   90.00
#
_symmetry.space_group_name_H-M   'P 1'
#
loop_
_entity.id
_entity.type
_entity.pdbx_description
1 polymer ?
#
loop_
_entity_poly.entity_id
_entity_poly.type
_entity_poly.pdbx_seq_one_letter_code
_entity_poly.pdbx_strand_id
1 'polypeptide(L)'
;MNTPSKVTAAHTADLDTRVARFGMRVAARLNERAAELPHDVTERLRFAREQALARAAQARAARTAVATASPSVVQMGALLASAGGGQGLPGTGGKADNGLWAKLVSALPLLALLAGLLLMQQGRIHEQIVAAAEVDTALLSDNLPPAAFSDPGFAEYLRDGQE
;
A
#
# COMPACT_ATOMS: atom_id res chain seq x y z
N MET A 1 34.47 -28.38 26.62
CA MET A 1 33.81 -27.92 25.38
C MET A 1 32.98 -26.70 25.69
N ASN A 2 33.40 -25.49 25.30
CA ASN A 2 32.65 -24.27 25.54
C ASN A 2 32.67 -23.34 24.31
N THR A 3 31.51 -22.73 24.04
CA THR A 3 31.34 -21.31 23.68
C THR A 3 31.65 -20.76 22.28
N PRO A 4 31.07 -21.25 21.16
CA PRO A 4 30.90 -20.39 19.98
C PRO A 4 29.62 -19.53 20.06
N SER A 5 28.48 -20.08 20.49
CA SER A 5 27.17 -19.39 20.37
C SER A 5 26.98 -18.20 21.31
N LYS A 6 27.60 -18.22 22.50
CA LYS A 6 27.48 -17.12 23.48
C LYS A 6 28.24 -15.87 23.04
N VAL A 7 29.36 -16.03 22.35
CA VAL A 7 30.21 -14.91 21.90
C VAL A 7 29.52 -14.14 20.77
N THR A 8 28.91 -14.85 19.82
CA THR A 8 28.16 -14.22 18.72
C THR A 8 26.93 -13.47 19.22
N ALA A 9 26.16 -14.05 20.15
CA ALA A 9 24.98 -13.39 20.72
C ALA A 9 25.33 -12.12 21.52
N ALA A 10 26.44 -12.16 22.28
CA ALA A 10 26.93 -11.00 23.00
C ALA A 10 27.39 -9.87 22.04
N HIS A 11 28.04 -10.23 20.93
CA HIS A 11 28.46 -9.28 19.91
C HIS A 11 27.27 -8.62 19.20
N THR A 12 26.22 -9.38 18.86
CA THR A 12 25.00 -8.81 18.27
C THR A 12 24.27 -7.87 19.23
N ALA A 13 24.24 -8.20 20.52
CA ALA A 13 23.62 -7.34 21.53
C ALA A 13 24.40 -6.03 21.76
N ASP A 14 25.73 -6.06 21.72
CA ASP A 14 26.56 -4.84 21.79
C ASP A 14 26.36 -3.96 20.55
N LEU A 15 26.30 -4.56 19.36
CA LEU A 15 25.99 -3.83 18.12
C LEU A 15 24.61 -3.18 18.19
N ASP A 16 23.58 -3.90 18.63
CA ASP A 16 22.22 -3.37 18.76
C ASP A 16 22.16 -2.21 19.76
N THR A 17 22.88 -2.31 20.88
CA THR A 17 22.99 -1.23 21.87
C THR A 17 23.66 0.01 21.28
N ARG A 18 24.72 -0.17 20.47
CA ARG A 18 25.41 0.94 19.78
C ARG A 18 24.51 1.61 18.75
N VAL A 19 23.79 0.82 17.94
CA VAL A 19 22.84 1.31 16.93
C VAL A 19 21.69 2.06 17.61
N ALA A 20 21.12 1.52 18.68
CA ALA A 20 20.08 2.19 19.46
C ALA A 20 20.56 3.55 20.00
N ARG A 21 21.77 3.60 20.57
CA ARG A 21 22.36 4.86 21.09
C ARG A 21 22.66 5.86 19.98
N PHE A 22 23.03 5.40 18.79
CA PHE A 22 23.20 6.26 17.62
C PHE A 22 21.84 6.81 17.16
N GLY A 23 20.84 5.93 17.01
CA GLY A 23 19.48 6.30 16.64
C GLY A 23 18.87 7.32 17.59
N MET A 24 19.03 7.14 18.90
CA MET A 24 18.56 8.13 19.89
C MET A 24 19.26 9.48 19.76
N ARG A 25 20.57 9.51 19.47
CA ARG A 25 21.30 10.77 19.28
C ARG A 25 20.85 11.50 18.01
N VAL A 26 20.65 10.77 16.92
CA VAL A 26 20.13 11.33 15.66
C VAL A 26 18.71 11.85 15.87
N ALA A 27 17.83 11.07 16.49
CA ALA A 27 16.46 11.47 16.79
C ALA A 27 16.41 12.72 17.68
N ALA A 28 17.24 12.79 18.72
CA ALA A 28 17.33 13.97 19.58
C ALA A 28 17.75 15.22 18.81
N ARG A 29 18.77 15.11 17.94
CA ARG A 29 19.21 16.24 17.10
C ARG A 29 18.17 16.68 16.08
N LEU A 30 17.49 15.74 15.44
CA LEU A 30 16.40 16.04 14.52
C LEU A 30 15.23 16.71 15.25
N ASN A 31 14.91 16.28 16.47
CA ASN A 31 13.85 16.87 17.27
C ASN A 31 14.20 18.30 17.74
N GLU A 32 15.44 18.53 18.14
CA GLU A 32 15.96 19.86 18.49
C GLU A 32 15.86 20.82 17.30
N ARG A 33 16.30 20.39 16.11
CA ARG A 33 16.16 21.18 14.87
C ARG A 33 14.71 21.35 14.43
N ALA A 34 13.85 20.37 14.70
CA ALA A 34 12.42 20.50 14.41
C ALA A 34 11.74 21.56 15.27
N ALA A 35 12.25 21.85 16.47
CA ALA A 35 11.73 22.93 17.32
C ALA A 35 12.10 24.33 16.81
N GLU A 36 13.13 24.44 15.96
CA GLU A 36 13.58 25.70 15.35
C GLU A 36 12.88 25.99 14.00
N LEU A 37 12.00 25.10 13.54
CA LEU A 37 11.31 25.26 12.27
C LEU A 37 10.38 26.50 12.29
N PRO A 38 10.34 27.27 11.19
CA PRO A 38 9.37 28.34 10.99
C PRO A 38 7.92 27.85 11.17
N HIS A 39 7.05 28.77 11.62
CA HIS A 39 5.67 28.45 11.97
C HIS A 39 4.86 27.92 10.77
N ASP A 40 5.08 28.47 9.57
CA ASP A 40 4.43 28.05 8.33
C ASP A 40 4.78 26.60 7.95
N VAL A 41 6.05 26.18 8.12
CA VAL A 41 6.48 24.81 7.85
C VAL A 41 5.87 23.84 8.85
N THR A 42 5.81 24.24 10.13
CA THR A 42 5.18 23.44 11.19
C THR A 42 3.69 23.21 10.90
N GLU A 43 2.97 24.24 10.49
CA GLU A 43 1.55 24.12 10.11
C GLU A 43 1.37 23.23 8.87
N ARG A 44 2.19 23.38 7.82
CA ARG A 44 2.14 22.50 6.64
C ARG A 44 2.39 21.04 7.00
N LEU A 45 3.36 20.78 7.87
CA LEU A 45 3.65 19.42 8.38
C LEU A 45 2.49 18.87 9.22
N ARG A 46 1.86 19.70 10.04
CA ARG A 46 0.67 19.34 10.81
C ARG A 46 -0.48 18.92 9.89
N PHE A 47 -0.82 19.74 8.90
CA PHE A 47 -1.84 19.41 7.91
C PHE A 47 -1.50 18.13 7.14
N ALA A 48 -0.25 17.97 6.70
CA ALA A 48 0.20 16.75 6.02
C ALA A 48 0.06 15.51 6.91
N ARG A 49 0.39 15.61 8.20
CA ARG A 49 0.21 14.53 9.18
C ARG A 49 -1.25 14.18 9.38
N GLU A 50 -2.12 15.16 9.58
CA GLU A 50 -3.56 14.94 9.73
C GLU A 50 -4.15 14.26 8.49
N GLN A 51 -3.73 14.70 7.29
CA GLN A 51 -4.14 14.09 6.02
C GLN A 51 -3.62 12.65 5.88
N ALA A 52 -2.37 12.39 6.25
CA ALA A 52 -1.79 11.05 6.23
C ALA A 52 -2.50 10.10 7.21
N LEU A 53 -2.85 10.58 8.40
CA LEU A 53 -3.61 9.81 9.40
C LEU A 53 -5.03 9.53 8.92
N ALA A 54 -5.71 10.50 8.30
CA ALA A 54 -7.02 10.31 7.71
C ALA A 54 -6.98 9.24 6.60
N ARG A 55 -6.02 9.32 5.68
CA ARG A 55 -5.81 8.27 4.65
C ARG A 55 -5.50 6.91 5.27
N ALA A 56 -4.67 6.85 6.31
CA ALA A 56 -4.36 5.60 6.99
C ALA A 56 -5.58 5.02 7.73
N ALA A 57 -6.43 5.86 8.31
CA ALA A 57 -7.69 5.44 8.93
C ALA A 57 -8.67 4.89 7.89
N GLN A 58 -8.82 5.57 6.75
CA GLN A 58 -9.62 5.09 5.62
C GLN A 58 -9.09 3.75 5.07
N ALA A 59 -7.77 3.61 4.91
CA ALA A 59 -7.16 2.36 4.48
C ALA A 59 -7.37 1.22 5.48
N ARG A 60 -7.31 1.50 6.79
CA ARG A 60 -7.64 0.51 7.82
C ARG A 60 -9.12 0.15 7.77
N ALA A 61 -10.02 1.13 7.68
CA ALA A 61 -11.47 0.89 7.57
C ALA A 61 -11.81 0.05 6.34
N ALA A 62 -11.18 0.32 5.19
CA ALA A 62 -11.33 -0.49 3.98
C ALA A 62 -10.83 -1.93 4.17
N ARG A 63 -9.68 -2.13 4.84
CA ARG A 63 -9.18 -3.47 5.19
C ARG A 63 -10.13 -4.19 6.15
N THR A 64 -10.66 -3.48 7.15
CA THR A 64 -11.63 -4.05 8.09
C THR A 64 -12.94 -4.38 7.38
N ALA A 65 -13.42 -3.55 6.45
CA ALA A 65 -14.61 -3.85 5.65
C ALA A 65 -14.41 -5.09 4.76
N VAL A 66 -13.21 -5.30 4.21
CA VAL A 66 -12.84 -6.53 3.49
C VAL A 66 -12.73 -7.73 4.44
N ALA A 67 -12.35 -7.52 5.72
CA ALA A 67 -12.27 -8.59 6.72
C ALA A 67 -13.62 -8.92 7.40
N THR A 68 -14.53 -7.94 7.55
CA THR A 68 -15.92 -8.13 8.04
C THR A 68 -16.90 -8.45 6.93
N ALA A 69 -16.49 -8.28 5.66
CA ALA A 69 -16.85 -9.21 4.61
C ALA A 69 -16.19 -10.58 4.92
N SER A 70 -16.52 -11.15 6.08
CA SER A 70 -16.97 -12.54 6.13
C SER A 70 -17.69 -12.74 4.80
N PRO A 71 -17.31 -13.72 3.96
CA PRO A 71 -18.18 -14.04 2.85
C PRO A 71 -19.52 -14.25 3.51
N SER A 72 -20.46 -13.31 3.29
CA SER A 72 -21.84 -13.70 3.35
C SER A 72 -21.86 -14.70 2.23
N VAL A 73 -21.67 -15.97 2.63
CA VAL A 73 -22.22 -17.09 1.93
C VAL A 73 -23.68 -16.69 1.93
N VAL A 74 -24.07 -15.92 0.91
CA VAL A 74 -25.45 -15.77 0.54
C VAL A 74 -25.82 -17.24 0.42
N GLN A 75 -26.55 -17.72 1.41
CA GLN A 75 -27.03 -19.09 1.48
C GLN A 75 -28.11 -19.27 0.40
N MET A 76 -27.88 -18.72 -0.79
CA MET A 76 -28.48 -19.11 -2.04
C MET A 76 -27.99 -20.52 -2.45
N GLY A 77 -27.06 -21.12 -1.69
CA GLY A 77 -26.65 -22.51 -1.85
C GLY A 77 -27.56 -23.53 -1.17
N ALA A 78 -28.37 -23.17 -0.17
CA ALA A 78 -29.22 -24.16 0.52
C ALA A 78 -30.43 -24.62 -0.30
N LEU A 79 -30.73 -23.93 -1.42
CA LEU A 79 -31.74 -24.34 -2.38
C LEU A 79 -31.14 -24.93 -3.67
N LEU A 80 -29.81 -24.84 -3.87
CA LEU A 80 -29.13 -25.31 -5.07
C LEU A 80 -28.19 -26.50 -4.81
N ALA A 81 -27.71 -26.71 -3.59
CA ALA A 81 -26.95 -27.91 -3.21
C ALA A 81 -27.84 -29.16 -3.03
N SER A 82 -29.16 -28.98 -2.92
CA SER A 82 -30.15 -30.06 -2.96
C SER A 82 -30.56 -30.47 -4.39
N ALA A 83 -29.98 -29.87 -5.44
CA ALA A 83 -30.23 -30.23 -6.82
C ALA A 83 -29.14 -31.14 -7.44
N GLY A 84 -28.19 -31.61 -6.63
CA GLY A 84 -27.08 -32.48 -7.08
C GLY A 84 -27.11 -33.92 -6.57
N GLY A 85 -28.06 -34.29 -5.71
CA GLY A 85 -28.20 -35.64 -5.16
C GLY A 85 -29.61 -36.17 -5.42
N GLY A 86 -29.71 -37.32 -6.07
CA GLY A 86 -30.97 -37.90 -6.53
C GLY A 86 -32.04 -38.09 -5.46
N GLN A 87 -33.28 -38.20 -5.96
CA GLN A 87 -34.56 -38.40 -5.26
C GLN A 87 -35.23 -37.15 -4.67
N GLY A 88 -36.27 -36.70 -5.36
CA GLY A 88 -37.45 -36.14 -4.71
C GLY A 88 -37.80 -34.70 -5.08
N LEU A 89 -38.43 -34.51 -6.24
CA LEU A 89 -39.46 -33.48 -6.36
C LEU A 89 -40.65 -34.06 -7.15
N PRO A 90 -41.79 -34.35 -6.49
CA PRO A 90 -43.01 -34.74 -7.18
C PRO A 90 -43.73 -33.47 -7.63
N GLY A 91 -43.76 -33.24 -8.93
CA GLY A 91 -44.61 -32.22 -9.53
C GLY A 91 -43.82 -31.19 -10.32
N THR A 92 -43.64 -31.46 -11.60
CA THR A 92 -44.12 -30.60 -12.70
C THR A 92 -43.75 -31.30 -14.00
N GLY A 93 -44.76 -31.89 -14.64
CA GLY A 93 -44.60 -32.58 -15.91
C GLY A 93 -44.33 -31.59 -17.03
N GLY A 94 -43.51 -32.01 -18.00
CA GLY A 94 -43.42 -31.34 -19.30
C GLY A 94 -42.03 -31.36 -19.96
N LYS A 95 -41.85 -32.33 -20.87
CA LYS A 95 -41.04 -32.27 -22.11
C LYS A 95 -39.54 -31.87 -22.04
N ALA A 96 -38.71 -32.92 -22.15
CA ALA A 96 -37.51 -33.15 -22.96
C ALA A 96 -36.78 -32.10 -23.87
N ASP A 97 -36.91 -30.77 -23.75
CA ASP A 97 -36.14 -29.80 -24.57
C ASP A 97 -35.33 -28.76 -23.77
N ASN A 98 -35.46 -28.77 -22.44
CA ASN A 98 -34.94 -27.71 -21.57
C ASN A 98 -33.45 -27.85 -21.14
N GLY A 99 -32.72 -28.84 -21.66
CA GLY A 99 -31.34 -29.13 -21.24
C GLY A 99 -30.32 -28.07 -21.68
N LEU A 100 -30.52 -27.45 -22.85
CA LEU A 100 -29.64 -26.39 -23.36
C LEU A 100 -29.88 -25.06 -22.65
N TRP A 101 -31.15 -24.72 -22.38
CA TRP A 101 -31.52 -23.55 -21.59
C TRP A 101 -31.02 -23.63 -20.15
N ALA A 102 -31.13 -24.80 -19.51
CA ALA A 102 -30.58 -25.03 -18.17
C ALA A 102 -29.04 -24.87 -18.14
N LYS A 103 -28.33 -25.32 -19.18
CA LYS A 103 -26.87 -25.14 -19.32
C LYS A 103 -26.46 -23.68 -19.50
N LEU A 104 -27.22 -22.91 -20.28
CA LEU A 104 -26.97 -21.48 -20.47
C LEU A 104 -27.17 -20.68 -19.17
N VAL A 105 -28.25 -20.97 -18.42
CA VAL A 105 -28.50 -20.35 -17.11
C VAL A 105 -27.41 -20.74 -16.10
N SER A 106 -26.92 -21.98 -16.13
CA SER A 106 -25.81 -22.45 -15.30
C SER A 106 -24.47 -21.76 -15.62
N ALA A 107 -24.24 -21.29 -16.84
CA ALA A 107 -23.01 -20.62 -17.24
C ALA A 107 -23.00 -19.12 -16.85
N LEU A 108 -24.18 -18.54 -16.58
CA LEU A 108 -24.37 -17.14 -16.22
C LEU A 108 -23.51 -16.67 -15.02
N PRO A 109 -23.44 -17.37 -13.86
CA PRO A 109 -22.60 -16.94 -12.75
C PRO A 109 -21.10 -17.00 -13.06
N LEU A 110 -20.66 -17.94 -13.90
CA LEU A 110 -19.26 -18.06 -14.33
C LEU A 110 -18.88 -16.86 -15.22
N LEU A 111 -19.75 -16.49 -16.16
CA LEU A 111 -19.58 -15.33 -17.01
C LEU A 111 -19.59 -14.01 -16.22
N ALA A 112 -20.50 -13.87 -15.25
CA ALA A 112 -20.55 -12.70 -14.37
C ALA A 112 -19.27 -12.55 -13.54
N LEU A 113 -18.72 -13.67 -13.05
CA LEU A 113 -17.44 -13.69 -12.33
C LEU A 113 -16.27 -13.29 -13.24
N LEU A 114 -16.23 -13.81 -14.46
CA LEU A 114 -15.19 -13.44 -15.44
C LEU A 114 -15.30 -11.96 -15.85
N ALA A 115 -16.52 -11.47 -16.05
CA ALA A 115 -16.79 -10.07 -16.36
C ALA A 115 -16.40 -9.15 -15.20
N GLY A 116 -16.75 -9.51 -13.96
CA GLY A 116 -16.34 -8.77 -12.76
C GLY A 116 -14.83 -8.73 -12.59
N LEU A 117 -14.13 -9.84 -12.87
CA LEU A 117 -12.67 -9.91 -12.83
C LEU A 117 -12.02 -8.98 -13.87
N LEU A 118 -12.55 -8.97 -15.09
CA LEU A 118 -12.09 -8.08 -16.17
C LEU A 118 -12.35 -6.60 -15.84
N LEU A 119 -13.51 -6.27 -15.27
CA LEU A 119 -13.89 -4.91 -14.87
C LEU A 119 -12.95 -4.36 -13.78
N MET A 120 -12.60 -5.21 -12.80
CA MET A 120 -11.68 -4.85 -11.72
C MET A 120 -10.24 -4.63 -12.24
N GLN A 121 -9.84 -5.39 -13.26
CA GLN A 121 -8.51 -5.28 -13.87
C GLN A 121 -8.32 -3.95 -14.61
N GLN A 122 -9.38 -3.38 -15.22
CA GLN A 122 -9.27 -2.12 -15.97
C GLN A 122 -9.02 -0.90 -15.07
N GLY A 123 -9.43 -0.92 -13.80
CA GLY A 123 -9.28 0.22 -12.87
C GLY A 123 -7.89 0.42 -12.28
N ARG A 124 -6.87 -0.33 -12.72
CA ARG A 124 -5.49 -0.28 -12.18
C ARG A 124 -4.51 0.53 -13.03
N ILE A 125 -5.00 1.33 -13.97
CA ILE A 125 -4.17 2.26 -14.73
C ILE A 125 -4.97 3.56 -14.83
N HIS A 126 -4.60 4.61 -14.06
CA HIS A 126 -4.67 6.03 -14.46
C HIS A 126 -4.50 7.09 -13.34
N GLU A 127 -4.23 6.76 -12.07
CA GLU A 127 -4.01 7.80 -11.04
C GLU A 127 -2.59 7.89 -10.46
N GLN A 128 -1.53 7.73 -11.28
CA GLN A 128 -0.16 8.05 -10.85
C GLN A 128 0.72 8.81 -11.86
N ILE A 129 0.24 9.22 -13.03
CA ILE A 129 1.15 9.70 -14.10
C ILE A 129 1.11 11.21 -14.38
N VAL A 130 0.17 11.99 -13.84
CA VAL A 130 0.13 13.45 -14.16
C VAL A 130 0.75 14.35 -13.08
N ALA A 131 0.87 13.90 -11.83
CA ALA A 131 1.41 14.74 -10.75
C ALA A 131 2.95 14.76 -10.63
N ALA A 132 3.66 13.91 -11.38
CA ALA A 132 5.13 13.77 -11.27
C ALA A 132 5.92 14.61 -12.29
N ALA A 133 5.32 15.02 -13.42
CA ALA A 133 6.04 15.70 -14.50
C ALA A 133 6.20 17.22 -14.29
N GLU A 134 5.23 17.87 -13.64
CA GLU A 134 5.28 19.33 -13.39
C GLU A 134 6.32 19.70 -12.33
N VAL A 135 6.49 18.85 -11.30
CA VAL A 135 7.47 19.08 -10.22
C VAL A 135 8.90 18.93 -10.72
N ASP A 136 9.16 17.95 -11.59
CA ASP A 136 10.50 17.70 -12.14
C ASP A 136 10.93 18.80 -13.13
N THR A 137 9.99 19.33 -13.91
CA THR A 137 10.26 20.47 -14.80
C THR A 137 10.58 21.74 -14.02
N ALA A 138 9.88 21.99 -12.90
CA ALA A 138 10.18 23.12 -12.02
C ALA A 138 11.56 22.96 -11.34
N LEU A 139 11.98 21.74 -11.00
CA LEU A 139 13.33 21.45 -10.47
C LEU A 139 14.44 21.55 -11.52
N LEU A 140 14.22 21.08 -12.75
CA LEU A 140 15.21 21.13 -13.83
C LEU A 140 15.34 22.52 -14.48
N SER A 141 14.33 23.37 -14.37
CA SER A 141 14.33 24.73 -14.94
C SER A 141 14.51 25.85 -13.92
N ASP A 142 14.64 25.52 -12.63
CA ASP A 142 14.91 26.52 -11.60
C ASP A 142 16.29 27.16 -11.85
N ASN A 143 16.27 28.48 -11.99
CA ASN A 143 17.44 29.24 -12.39
C ASN A 143 18.24 29.54 -11.14
N LEU A 144 19.30 28.76 -10.89
CA LEU A 144 20.10 28.90 -9.69
C LEU A 144 20.71 30.32 -9.65
N PRO A 145 20.35 31.16 -8.66
CA PRO A 145 20.89 32.51 -8.58
C PRO A 145 22.42 32.45 -8.47
N PRO A 146 23.18 33.35 -9.11
CA PRO A 146 24.64 33.29 -9.16
C PRO A 146 25.33 33.28 -7.79
N ALA A 147 24.62 33.68 -6.73
CA ALA A 147 25.08 33.58 -5.34
C ALA A 147 25.25 32.13 -4.85
N ALA A 148 24.57 31.14 -5.45
CA ALA A 148 24.68 29.73 -5.08
C ALA A 148 26.04 29.12 -5.44
N PHE A 149 26.74 29.68 -6.44
CA PHE A 149 28.11 29.27 -6.80
C PHE A 149 29.17 29.82 -5.85
N SER A 150 28.80 30.76 -4.97
CA SER A 150 29.71 31.42 -4.03
C SER A 150 29.62 30.84 -2.61
N ASP A 151 28.87 29.75 -2.41
CA ASP A 151 28.79 29.11 -1.09
C ASP A 151 30.13 28.44 -0.73
N PRO A 152 30.65 28.62 0.50
CA PRO A 152 31.85 27.93 0.98
C PRO A 152 31.82 26.40 0.79
N GLY A 153 30.65 25.75 0.78
CA GLY A 153 30.54 24.31 0.53
C GLY A 153 30.93 23.88 -0.89
N PHE A 154 30.68 24.72 -1.91
CA PHE A 154 31.05 24.42 -3.29
C PHE A 154 32.57 24.52 -3.52
N ALA A 155 33.25 25.41 -2.80
CA ALA A 155 34.70 25.52 -2.82
C ALA A 155 35.40 24.27 -2.26
N GLU A 156 34.83 23.64 -1.22
CA GLU A 156 35.32 22.35 -0.70
C GLU A 156 35.10 21.21 -1.70
N TYR A 157 33.95 21.17 -2.39
CA TYR A 157 33.68 20.16 -3.44
C TYR A 157 34.68 20.24 -4.61
N LEU A 158 35.04 21.45 -5.05
CA LEU A 158 36.05 21.62 -6.10
C LEU A 158 37.45 21.20 -5.63
N ARG A 159 37.72 21.29 -4.32
CA ARG A 159 39.01 20.92 -3.73
C ARG A 159 39.19 19.41 -3.64
N ASP A 160 38.13 18.69 -3.28
CA ASP A 160 38.11 17.22 -3.20
C ASP A 160 38.27 16.55 -4.59
N GLY A 161 37.84 17.23 -5.67
CA GLY A 161 38.02 16.76 -7.05
C GLY A 161 39.36 17.13 -7.70
N GLN A 162 40.25 17.86 -7.01
CA GLN A 162 41.57 18.28 -7.51
C GLN A 162 42.74 17.49 -6.92
N GLU A 163 42.48 16.58 -5.96
CA GLU A 163 43.42 15.55 -5.50
C GLU A 163 43.22 14.24 -6.28
#